data_AF-A0A3M2B5F3-F1
#
_entry.id   AF-A0A3M2B5F3-F1
#
_cell.length_a   1.000
_cell.length_b   1.000
_cell.length_c   1.000
_cell.angle_alpha   90.00
_cell.angle_beta   90.00
_cell.angle_gamma   90.00
#
_symmetry.space_group_name_H-M   'P 1'
#
loop_
_entity.id
_entity.type
_entity.pdbx_description
1 polymer ?
#
loop_
_entity_poly.entity_id
_entity_poly.type
_entity_poly.pdbx_seq_one_letter_code
_entity_poly.pdbx_strand_id
1 'polypeptide(L)' 'MPSELEEVFPRLCETRYEITSPQDTSYNCIAWAAGDVGRWWWPAPQAYWPQGVSGHSQFGRQVG' A
#
# COMPACT_ATOMS: atom_id res chain seq x y z
N MET A 1 -15.10 1.14 6.90
CA MET A 1 -15.60 2.07 7.93
C MET A 1 -14.45 2.48 8.83
N PRO A 2 -14.39 3.72 9.36
CA PRO A 2 -13.27 4.21 10.16
C PRO A 2 -12.83 3.25 11.29
N SER A 3 -13.79 2.57 11.92
CA SER A 3 -13.55 1.54 12.94
C SER A 3 -12.69 0.36 12.45
N GLU A 4 -12.89 -0.12 11.22
CA GLU A 4 -12.10 -1.23 10.67
C GLU A 4 -10.62 -0.82 10.44
N LEU A 5 -10.38 0.44 10.08
CA LEU A 5 -9.03 0.97 9.92
C LEU A 5 -8.32 1.11 11.27
N GLU A 6 -9.03 1.56 12.30
CA GLU A 6 -8.49 1.69 13.66
C GLU A 6 -8.24 0.34 14.32
N GLU A 7 -8.99 -0.71 13.97
CA GLU A 7 -8.69 -2.09 14.42
C GLU A 7 -7.39 -2.62 13.81
N VAL A 8 -7.16 -2.38 12.52
CA VAL A 8 -5.94 -2.83 11.80
C VAL A 8 -4.72 -1.96 12.15
N PHE A 9 -4.96 -0.68 12.39
CA PHE A 9 -3.93 0.30 12.72
C PHE A 9 -4.32 1.05 14.01
N PRO A 10 -4.10 0.45 15.20
CA PRO A 10 -4.59 0.99 16.47
C PRO A 10 -4.17 2.42 16.78
N ARG A 11 -3.03 2.88 16.26
CA ARG A 11 -2.55 4.26 16.48
C ARG A 11 -3.25 5.31 15.61
N LEU A 12 -4.07 4.92 14.62
CA LEU A 12 -4.85 5.87 13.83
C LEU A 12 -5.83 6.66 14.70
N CYS A 13 -6.39 6.03 15.74
CA CYS A 13 -7.33 6.69 16.67
C CYS A 13 -6.67 7.81 17.50
N GLU A 14 -5.33 7.80 17.60
CA GLU A 14 -4.55 8.84 18.30
C GLU A 14 -4.21 10.03 17.38
N THR A 15 -4.53 9.93 16.08
CA THR A 15 -4.15 10.91 15.06
C THR A 15 -5.38 11.54 14.41
N ARG A 16 -5.22 12.73 13.82
CA ARG A 16 -6.25 13.31 12.96
C ARG A 16 -6.02 12.84 11.54
N TYR A 17 -6.98 12.11 11.00
CA TYR A 17 -7.03 11.69 9.61
C TYR A 17 -8.42 11.96 9.03
N GLU A 18 -8.49 12.05 7.71
CA GLU A 18 -9.74 12.22 6.98
C GLU A 18 -9.75 11.26 5.80
N ILE A 19 -10.89 10.59 5.59
CA ILE A 19 -11.10 9.75 4.41
C ILE A 19 -11.54 10.67 3.28
N THR A 20 -10.63 11.01 2.37
CA THR A 20 -10.91 11.92 1.25
C THR A 20 -11.38 11.18 -0.01
N SER A 21 -11.36 9.85 -0.02
CA SER A 21 -11.82 9.03 -1.14
C SER A 21 -12.31 7.64 -0.69
N PRO A 22 -13.19 6.98 -1.47
CA PRO A 22 -13.52 5.58 -1.24
C PRO A 22 -12.30 4.67 -1.30
N GLN A 23 -12.38 3.51 -0.64
CA GLN A 23 -11.42 2.43 -0.83
C GLN A 23 -11.61 1.86 -2.23
N ASP A 24 -10.56 1.94 -3.05
CA ASP A 24 -10.60 1.52 -4.45
C ASP A 24 -9.31 0.75 -4.80
N THR A 25 -9.46 -0.46 -5.35
CA THR A 25 -8.32 -1.29 -5.78
C THR A 25 -7.64 -0.76 -7.05
N SER A 26 -8.30 0.14 -7.78
CA SER A 26 -7.74 0.86 -8.93
C SER A 26 -6.95 2.12 -8.53
N TYR A 27 -7.01 2.54 -7.25
CA TYR A 27 -6.23 3.66 -6.77
C TYR A 27 -4.78 3.25 -6.46
N ASN A 28 -3.88 3.49 -7.41
CA ASN A 28 -2.44 3.26 -7.23
C ASN A 28 -1.74 4.47 -6.60
N CYS A 29 -1.85 4.60 -5.27
CA CYS A 29 -1.20 5.67 -4.52
C CYS A 29 0.33 5.68 -4.64
N ILE A 30 0.97 4.53 -4.92
CA ILE A 30 2.41 4.40 -5.11
C ILE A 30 2.84 5.13 -6.39
N ALA A 31 2.13 4.87 -7.49
CA ALA A 31 2.35 5.52 -8.78
C ALA A 31 2.15 7.04 -8.69
N TRP A 32 1.11 7.47 -7.96
CA TRP A 32 0.85 8.88 -7.66
C TRP A 32 1.98 9.53 -6.87
N ALA A 33 2.43 8.91 -5.77
CA ALA A 33 3.51 9.43 -4.95
C ALA A 33 4.86 9.48 -5.70
N ALA A 34 5.08 8.54 -6.62
CA ALA A 34 6.26 8.52 -7.49
C ALA A 34 6.18 9.50 -8.67
N GLY A 35 5.02 10.11 -8.93
CA GLY A 35 4.80 10.98 -10.09
C GLY A 35 4.79 10.25 -11.44
N ASP A 36 4.60 8.93 -11.45
CA ASP A 36 4.58 8.08 -12.65
C ASP A 36 3.26 7.31 -12.75
N VAL A 37 2.19 8.04 -13.02
CA VAL A 37 0.83 7.50 -13.17
C VAL A 37 0.61 6.71 -14.48
N GLY A 38 1.62 6.65 -15.35
CA GLY A 38 1.56 5.92 -16.63
C GLY A 38 1.81 4.41 -16.49
N ARG A 39 2.22 3.94 -15.31
CA ARG A 39 2.47 2.53 -15.00
C ARG A 39 1.74 2.14 -13.74
N TRP A 40 1.37 0.87 -13.64
CA TRP A 40 0.87 0.31 -12.38
C TRP A 40 2.06 -0.06 -11.50
N TRP A 41 2.27 0.68 -10.41
CA TRP A 41 3.34 0.41 -9.45
C TRP A 41 2.88 -0.62 -8.41
N TRP A 42 3.53 -1.78 -8.38
CA TRP A 42 3.27 -2.82 -7.38
C TRP A 42 4.45 -3.81 -7.31
N PRO A 43 4.83 -4.31 -6.12
CA PRO A 43 5.90 -5.30 -5.96
C PRO A 43 5.42 -6.70 -6.37
N ALA A 44 5.04 -6.87 -7.65
CA ALA A 44 4.64 -8.15 -8.23
C ALA A 44 5.12 -8.26 -9.68
N PRO A 45 5.29 -9.48 -10.22
CA PRO A 45 5.88 -9.67 -11.55
C PRO A 45 5.07 -9.06 -12.70
N GLN A 46 3.77 -8.80 -12.53
CA GLN A 46 2.89 -8.22 -13.55
C GLN A 46 2.74 -6.70 -13.45
N ALA A 47 3.54 -6.05 -12.59
CA ALA A 47 3.49 -4.63 -12.32
C ALA A 47 4.88 -4.01 -12.37
N TYR A 48 4.93 -2.69 -12.48
CA TYR A 48 6.17 -1.96 -12.42
C TYR A 48 6.69 -1.91 -10.98
N TRP A 49 7.97 -2.23 -10.82
CA TRP A 49 8.71 -1.98 -9.59
C TRP A 49 10.14 -1.54 -9.94
N PRO A 50 10.72 -0.53 -9.26
CA PRO A 50 12.06 -0.07 -9.54
C PRO A 50 13.11 -1.17 -9.38
N GLN A 51 14.06 -1.23 -10.33
CA GLN A 51 15.22 -2.12 -10.21
C GLN A 51 16.09 -1.71 -9.02
N GLY A 52 16.68 -2.68 -8.33
CA GLY A 52 17.52 -2.44 -7.15
C GLY A 52 16.75 -2.16 -5.86
N VAL A 53 15.42 -2.08 -5.90
CA VAL A 53 14.55 -2.07 -4.72
C VAL A 53 13.95 -3.46 -4.58
N SER A 54 14.16 -4.12 -3.44
CA SER A 54 13.59 -5.45 -3.17
C SER A 54 12.06 -5.41 -3.25
N GLY A 55 11.51 -5.81 -4.40
CA GLY A 55 10.07 -5.93 -4.65
C GLY A 55 9.51 -7.33 -4.38
N HIS A 56 10.32 -8.21 -3.80
CA HIS A 56 9.92 -9.55 -3.43
C HIS A 56 10.08 -9.69 -1.92
N SER A 57 9.01 -9.44 -1.18
CA SER A 57 8.90 -9.98 0.17
C SER A 57 8.89 -11.49 0.04
N GLN A 58 9.99 -12.08 0.47
CA GLN A 58 10.19 -13.52 0.58
C GLN A 58 8.97 -14.16 1.25
N PHE A 59 8.40 -15.16 0.58
CA PHE A 59 7.36 -16.01 1.13
C PHE A 59 7.80 -16.56 2.50
N GLY A 60 6.91 -16.43 3.51
CA GLY A 60 6.92 -17.30 4.67
C GLY A 60 7.68 -16.77 5.89
N ARG A 61 6.91 -16.32 6.88
CA ARG A 61 7.28 -16.37 8.30
C ARG A 61 7.78 -17.78 8.63
N GLN A 62 9.09 -17.97 8.77
CA GLN A 62 9.63 -19.14 9.43
C GLN A 62 9.24 -19.04 10.90
N VAL A 63 8.28 -19.85 11.31
CA VAL A 63 8.05 -20.16 12.72
C VAL A 63 9.19 -21.09 13.14
N GLY A 64 9.98 -20.64 14.11
CA GLY A 64 10.89 -21.47 14.90
C GLY A 64 10.38 -21.54 16.32
#